data_AF-A0A812WIW3-F1
#
_entry.id   AF-A0A812WIW3-F1
#
_cell.length_a   1.000
_cell.length_b   1.000
_cell.length_c   1.000
_cell.angle_alpha   90.00
_cell.angle_beta   90.00
_cell.angle_gamma   90.00
#
_symmetry.space_group_name_H-M   'P 1'
#
loop_
_entity.id
_entity.type
_entity.pdbx_description
1 polymer ?
#
loop_
_entity_poly.entity_id
_entity_poly.type
_entity_poly.pdbx_seq_one_letter_code
_entity_poly.pdbx_strand_id
1 'polypeptide(L)'
;ALEQDLPKMEAAFSDLAPLSFRRGGRWNLTPVVHVGLRSGPGQDCEVELDIFLRQEPLLAEKDFPSSEEVFPLCAVDFHGVQAPAPCHPESLLERLYGADWQRTVRVWSHDFNPFHSLAHNPDRVTMSLEAYSAMVTGAGYRAPVALHLDPWESLKLLEGAGVLRKLRSRREETWLEKLQ
;
A
#
# COMPACT_ATOMS: atom_id res chain seq x y z
N ALA A 1 7.93 -20.68 -6.38
CA ALA A 1 8.34 -19.70 -5.36
C ALA A 1 8.89 -18.48 -6.09
N LEU A 2 8.45 -17.28 -5.70
CA LEU A 2 8.75 -16.02 -6.42
C LEU A 2 10.27 -15.76 -6.51
N GLU A 3 11.04 -16.30 -5.57
CA GLU A 3 12.50 -16.24 -5.52
C GLU A 3 13.18 -16.82 -6.77
N GLN A 4 12.59 -17.85 -7.37
CA GLN A 4 13.11 -18.49 -8.58
C GLN A 4 12.95 -17.60 -9.81
N ASP A 5 12.01 -16.65 -9.78
CA ASP A 5 11.73 -15.73 -10.87
C ASP A 5 12.50 -14.41 -10.73
N LEU A 6 13.17 -14.15 -9.60
CA LEU A 6 13.95 -12.91 -9.41
C LEU A 6 14.98 -12.65 -10.50
N PRO A 7 15.78 -13.64 -10.98
CA PRO A 7 16.70 -13.38 -12.08
C PRO A 7 15.99 -12.95 -13.36
N LYS A 8 14.78 -13.46 -13.62
CA LYS A 8 13.98 -13.07 -14.78
C LYS A 8 13.41 -11.67 -14.60
N MET A 9 12.94 -11.32 -13.40
CA MET A 9 12.48 -9.98 -13.06
C MET A 9 13.64 -8.97 -13.19
N GLU A 10 14.80 -9.29 -12.63
CA GLU A 10 16.00 -8.45 -12.71
C GLU A 10 16.41 -8.20 -14.17
N ALA A 11 16.44 -9.25 -15.00
CA ALA A 11 16.72 -9.14 -16.43
C ALA A 11 15.63 -8.36 -17.21
N ALA A 12 14.35 -8.55 -16.88
CA ALA A 12 13.27 -7.82 -17.55
C ALA A 12 13.33 -6.31 -17.24
N PHE A 13 13.81 -5.93 -16.05
CA PHE A 13 13.83 -4.55 -15.60
C PHE A 13 15.16 -3.84 -15.88
N SER A 14 16.24 -4.55 -16.24
CA SER A 14 17.55 -3.95 -16.51
C SER A 14 17.54 -3.03 -17.74
N ASP A 15 16.70 -3.36 -18.72
CA ASP A 15 16.73 -2.71 -20.05
C ASP A 15 15.51 -1.81 -20.28
N LEU A 16 14.58 -1.73 -19.33
CA LEU A 16 13.32 -1.02 -19.47
C LEU A 16 13.27 0.24 -18.63
N ALA A 17 14.05 1.27 -18.96
CA ALA A 17 13.83 2.60 -18.38
C ALA A 17 12.38 3.06 -18.68
N PRO A 18 11.64 3.62 -17.71
CA PRO A 18 12.06 4.09 -16.37
C PRO A 18 12.01 3.05 -15.24
N LEU A 19 11.72 1.78 -15.52
CA LEU A 19 11.56 0.77 -14.48
C LEU A 19 12.87 0.48 -13.75
N SER A 20 12.73 0.08 -12.49
CA SER A 20 13.84 -0.31 -11.62
C SER A 20 13.52 -1.62 -10.92
N PHE A 21 14.56 -2.43 -10.79
CA PHE A 21 14.59 -3.57 -9.89
C PHE A 21 15.84 -3.42 -9.02
N ARG A 22 15.69 -3.63 -7.71
CA ARG A 22 16.82 -3.76 -6.81
C ARG A 22 16.54 -4.85 -5.79
N ARG A 23 17.53 -5.69 -5.55
CA ARG A 23 17.53 -6.51 -4.33
C ARG A 23 17.71 -5.56 -3.16
N GLY A 24 16.71 -5.54 -2.28
CA GLY A 24 16.74 -4.73 -1.08
C GLY A 24 17.61 -5.37 0.00
N GLY A 25 17.34 -4.94 1.23
CA GLY A 25 17.88 -5.58 2.43
C GLY A 25 16.94 -6.64 2.95
N ARG A 26 16.76 -6.63 4.27
CA ARG A 26 15.78 -7.44 4.98
C ARG A 26 14.87 -6.54 5.79
N TRP A 27 13.59 -6.88 5.85
CA TRP A 27 12.67 -6.35 6.84
C TRP A 27 12.53 -7.41 7.93
N ASN A 28 13.09 -7.14 9.11
CA ASN A 28 13.34 -8.16 10.12
C ASN A 28 14.15 -9.34 9.52
N LEU A 29 13.50 -10.49 9.32
CA LEU A 29 14.13 -11.70 8.80
C LEU A 29 13.80 -11.93 7.31
N THR A 30 12.76 -11.28 6.78
CA THR A 30 12.32 -11.46 5.40
C THR A 30 13.13 -10.63 4.41
N PRO A 31 13.69 -11.26 3.37
CA PRO A 31 14.29 -10.56 2.24
C PRO A 31 13.27 -9.67 1.52
N VAL A 32 13.68 -8.46 1.20
CA VAL A 32 12.87 -7.50 0.45
C VAL A 32 13.51 -7.25 -0.91
N VAL A 33 12.68 -7.19 -1.94
CA VAL A 33 13.05 -6.74 -3.28
C VAL A 33 12.20 -5.54 -3.60
N HIS A 34 12.78 -4.56 -4.27
CA HIS A 34 12.05 -3.36 -4.66
C HIS A 34 11.91 -3.32 -6.17
N VAL A 35 10.69 -3.05 -6.63
CA VAL A 35 10.41 -2.73 -8.03
C VAL A 35 9.79 -1.36 -8.11
N GLY A 36 10.19 -0.54 -9.08
CA GLY A 36 9.69 0.82 -9.10
C GLY A 36 9.89 1.56 -10.41
N LEU A 37 9.54 2.84 -10.38
CA LEU A 37 9.65 3.79 -11.48
C LEU A 37 10.65 4.88 -11.10
N ARG A 38 11.67 5.06 -11.93
CA ARG A 38 12.65 6.15 -11.81
C ARG A 38 12.23 7.32 -12.69
N SER A 39 12.61 8.51 -12.24
CA SER A 39 12.48 9.72 -13.02
C SER A 39 13.42 9.82 -14.23
N GLY A 40 14.49 9.02 -14.21
CA GLY A 40 15.52 9.03 -15.24
C GLY A 40 16.74 8.20 -14.81
N PRO A 41 17.73 8.02 -15.70
CA PRO A 41 18.97 7.32 -15.39
C PRO A 41 19.68 7.98 -14.20
N GLY A 42 20.05 7.19 -13.19
CA GLY A 42 20.77 7.67 -12.00
C GLY A 42 19.93 8.48 -11.01
N GLN A 43 18.62 8.62 -11.21
CA GLN A 43 17.73 9.27 -10.25
C GLN A 43 17.11 8.29 -9.26
N ASP A 44 16.72 8.80 -8.10
CA ASP A 44 15.99 8.06 -7.08
C ASP A 44 14.62 7.59 -7.60
N CYS A 45 14.14 6.51 -7.00
CA CYS A 45 12.84 5.91 -7.31
C CYS A 45 11.71 6.85 -6.88
N GLU A 46 10.76 7.14 -7.76
CA GLU A 46 9.58 7.95 -7.40
C GLU A 46 8.46 7.13 -6.78
N VAL A 47 8.26 5.94 -7.34
CA VAL A 47 7.23 5.00 -6.91
C VAL A 47 7.91 3.66 -6.78
N GLU A 48 7.85 3.11 -5.57
CA GLU A 48 8.49 1.84 -5.25
C GLU A 48 7.45 0.90 -4.63
N LEU A 49 7.48 -0.35 -5.05
CA LEU A 49 6.76 -1.47 -4.48
C LEU A 49 7.76 -2.37 -3.78
N ASP A 50 7.53 -2.59 -2.49
CA ASP A 50 8.30 -3.51 -1.67
C ASP A 50 7.70 -4.92 -1.77
N ILE A 51 8.48 -5.84 -2.32
CA ILE A 51 8.15 -7.25 -2.50
C ILE A 51 8.88 -8.06 -1.43
N PHE A 52 8.11 -8.67 -0.53
CA PHE A 52 8.62 -9.50 0.55
C PHE A 52 8.67 -10.96 0.09
N LEU A 53 9.89 -11.53 0.02
CA LEU A 53 10.14 -12.88 -0.47
C LEU A 53 10.04 -13.88 0.67
N ARG A 54 8.98 -14.68 0.69
CA ARG A 54 8.65 -15.54 1.83
C ARG A 54 8.98 -16.99 1.52
N GLN A 55 9.82 -17.59 2.36
CA GLN A 55 10.12 -19.03 2.33
C GLN A 55 9.54 -19.82 3.51
N GLU A 56 9.19 -19.16 4.62
CA GLU A 56 8.87 -19.80 5.91
C GLU A 56 7.38 -19.63 6.31
N PRO A 57 6.80 -20.58 7.07
CA PRO A 57 5.45 -20.45 7.62
C PRO A 57 5.34 -19.36 8.69
N LEU A 58 4.16 -18.72 8.74
CA LEU A 58 3.68 -17.59 9.56
C LEU A 58 4.33 -17.25 10.91
N LEU A 59 4.86 -18.22 11.65
CA LEU A 59 5.23 -18.03 13.06
C LEU A 59 6.41 -17.07 13.26
N ALA A 60 7.23 -16.82 12.23
CA ALA A 60 8.36 -15.91 12.31
C ALA A 60 8.00 -14.43 12.12
N GLU A 61 6.87 -14.10 11.48
CA GLU A 61 6.58 -12.73 11.04
C GLU A 61 5.13 -12.28 11.32
N LYS A 62 4.92 -11.85 12.57
CA LYS A 62 3.63 -11.40 13.12
C LYS A 62 2.98 -10.22 12.37
N ASP A 63 3.69 -9.53 11.49
CA ASP A 63 3.22 -8.30 10.84
C ASP A 63 2.66 -8.54 9.43
N PHE A 64 2.78 -9.77 8.88
CA PHE A 64 2.32 -10.09 7.52
C PHE A 64 1.19 -11.14 7.51
N PRO A 65 0.22 -11.04 6.58
CA PRO A 65 -0.85 -12.03 6.42
C PRO A 65 -0.36 -13.30 5.72
N SER A 66 -0.88 -14.47 6.09
CA SER A 66 -0.66 -15.76 5.41
C SER A 66 -1.45 -15.86 4.12
N SER A 67 -1.12 -16.85 3.28
CA SER A 67 -1.97 -17.15 2.11
C SER A 67 -3.38 -17.58 2.53
N GLU A 68 -3.53 -18.35 3.60
CA GLU A 68 -4.83 -18.80 4.12
C GLU A 68 -5.64 -17.65 4.74
N GLU A 69 -4.96 -16.63 5.28
CA GLU A 69 -5.59 -15.41 5.80
C GLU A 69 -6.01 -14.45 4.70
N VAL A 70 -5.40 -14.51 3.51
CA VAL A 70 -5.71 -13.64 2.36
C VAL A 70 -6.72 -14.30 1.41
N PHE A 71 -6.58 -15.60 1.17
CA PHE A 71 -7.35 -16.32 0.16
C PHE A 71 -8.38 -17.27 0.79
N PRO A 72 -9.57 -17.42 0.19
CA PRO A 72 -10.02 -16.76 -1.04
C PRO A 72 -10.27 -15.26 -0.85
N LEU A 73 -10.17 -14.50 -1.94
CA LEU A 73 -10.56 -13.10 -1.99
C LEU A 73 -12.06 -12.98 -2.32
N CYS A 74 -12.74 -12.02 -1.71
CA CYS A 74 -14.07 -11.55 -2.08
C CYS A 74 -14.03 -10.10 -2.57
N ALA A 75 -15.11 -9.67 -3.24
CA ALA A 75 -15.35 -8.26 -3.48
C ALA A 75 -16.07 -7.66 -2.27
N VAL A 76 -15.53 -6.57 -1.73
CA VAL A 76 -16.17 -5.76 -0.69
C VAL A 76 -16.45 -4.38 -1.25
N ASP A 77 -17.58 -3.81 -0.86
CA ASP A 77 -17.84 -2.40 -1.17
C ASP A 77 -17.03 -1.51 -0.23
N PHE A 78 -16.01 -0.85 -0.78
CA PHE A 78 -15.20 0.12 -0.06
C PHE A 78 -15.49 1.51 -0.63
N HIS A 79 -16.43 2.22 -0.01
CA HIS A 79 -16.91 3.51 -0.49
C HIS A 79 -17.35 3.46 -1.96
N GLY A 80 -18.29 2.56 -2.31
CA GLY A 80 -18.84 2.40 -3.66
C GLY A 80 -17.88 1.86 -4.72
N VAL A 81 -16.64 1.52 -4.32
CA VAL A 81 -15.66 0.81 -5.15
C VAL A 81 -15.63 -0.63 -4.70
N GLN A 82 -15.84 -1.56 -5.65
CA GLN A 82 -15.67 -2.98 -5.39
C GLN A 82 -14.18 -3.30 -5.31
N ALA A 83 -13.68 -3.50 -4.10
CA ALA A 83 -12.27 -3.80 -3.84
C ALA A 83 -12.10 -5.28 -3.49
N PRO A 84 -11.00 -5.93 -3.93
CA PRO A 84 -10.67 -7.26 -3.47
C PRO A 84 -10.22 -7.21 -2.00
N ALA A 85 -10.77 -8.08 -1.16
CA ALA A 85 -10.39 -8.25 0.23
C ALA A 85 -10.42 -9.73 0.63
N PRO A 86 -9.77 -10.13 1.73
CA PRO A 86 -9.91 -11.50 2.23
C PRO A 86 -11.36 -11.83 2.59
N CYS A 87 -11.84 -13.03 2.23
CA CYS A 87 -13.19 -13.50 2.55
C CYS A 87 -13.45 -13.62 4.06
N HIS A 88 -12.40 -13.97 4.82
CA HIS A 88 -12.47 -14.22 6.27
C HIS A 88 -11.35 -13.47 6.98
N PRO A 89 -11.44 -12.12 7.05
CA PRO A 89 -10.34 -11.29 7.53
C PRO A 89 -10.21 -11.29 9.06
N GLU A 90 -11.12 -11.91 9.80
CA GLU A 90 -11.23 -11.76 11.26
C GLU A 90 -9.96 -12.20 11.99
N SER A 91 -9.42 -13.37 11.64
CA SER A 91 -8.19 -13.91 12.27
C SER A 91 -6.99 -13.01 11.99
N LEU A 92 -6.89 -12.52 10.75
CA LEU A 92 -5.86 -11.58 10.32
C LEU A 92 -5.95 -10.26 11.09
N LEU A 93 -7.16 -9.70 11.16
CA LEU A 93 -7.42 -8.43 11.82
C LEU A 93 -7.19 -8.54 13.34
N GLU A 94 -7.63 -9.61 13.99
CA GLU A 94 -7.38 -9.85 15.40
C GLU A 94 -5.88 -9.94 15.72
N ARG A 95 -5.10 -10.63 14.87
CA ARG A 95 -3.66 -10.76 15.07
C ARG A 95 -2.92 -9.43 14.85
N LEU A 96 -3.24 -8.70 13.78
CA LEU A 96 -2.57 -7.45 13.45
C LEU A 96 -3.03 -6.29 14.34
N TYR A 97 -4.34 -6.24 14.62
CA TYR A 97 -5.02 -5.10 15.25
C TYR A 97 -5.36 -5.31 16.74
N GLY A 98 -5.43 -6.55 17.23
CA GLY A 98 -5.85 -6.91 18.59
C GLY A 98 -7.28 -7.45 18.62
N ALA A 99 -7.68 -8.18 19.66
CA ALA A 99 -9.03 -8.75 19.79
C ALA A 99 -10.15 -7.70 19.82
N ASP A 100 -9.81 -6.45 20.12
CA ASP A 100 -10.71 -5.30 20.15
C ASP A 100 -10.73 -4.50 18.82
N TRP A 101 -10.16 -5.03 17.73
CA TRP A 101 -10.02 -4.33 16.44
C TRP A 101 -11.33 -3.77 15.87
N GLN A 102 -12.48 -4.37 16.20
CA GLN A 102 -13.80 -3.89 15.76
C GLN A 102 -14.28 -2.66 16.54
N ARG A 103 -13.68 -2.39 17.70
CA ARG A 103 -14.12 -1.39 18.68
C ARG A 103 -13.12 -0.28 18.87
N THR A 104 -11.85 -0.52 18.55
CA THR A 104 -10.78 0.46 18.70
C THR A 104 -10.07 0.71 17.38
N VAL A 105 -9.57 1.92 17.24
CA VAL A 105 -8.73 2.32 16.10
C VAL A 105 -7.37 2.75 16.60
N ARG A 106 -6.35 2.57 15.75
CA ARG A 106 -5.01 3.11 15.97
C ARG A 106 -4.90 4.46 15.33
N VAL A 107 -4.68 5.49 16.13
CA VAL A 107 -4.51 6.84 15.64
C VAL A 107 -3.04 7.06 15.37
N TRP A 108 -2.71 7.36 14.12
CA TRP A 108 -1.39 7.85 13.78
C TRP A 108 -1.38 9.37 13.91
N SER A 109 -0.53 9.90 14.79
CA SER A 109 -0.38 11.33 15.00
C SER A 109 1.09 11.72 14.94
N HIS A 110 1.43 12.60 14.01
CA HIS A 110 2.78 13.16 13.87
C HIS A 110 3.24 13.90 15.14
N ASP A 111 2.32 14.54 15.86
CA ASP A 111 2.63 15.38 17.03
C ASP A 111 2.90 14.61 18.33
N PHE A 112 2.59 13.30 18.40
CA PHE A 112 2.94 12.46 19.55
C PHE A 112 4.36 11.89 19.49
N ASN A 113 5.07 12.07 18.37
CA ASN A 113 6.37 11.46 18.13
C ASN A 113 7.60 12.40 18.06
N PRO A 114 7.62 13.64 18.59
CA PRO A 114 8.81 14.49 18.50
C PRO A 114 9.92 14.13 19.52
N PHE A 115 9.65 13.29 20.52
CA PHE A 115 10.61 12.99 21.60
C PHE A 115 11.24 11.59 21.56
N HIS A 116 10.73 10.68 20.72
CA HIS A 116 11.28 9.32 20.60
C HIS A 116 11.83 9.10 19.19
N SER A 117 13.16 9.09 19.10
CA SER A 117 13.91 8.85 17.89
C SER A 117 13.60 7.47 17.28
N LEU A 118 13.40 7.45 15.96
CA LEU A 118 13.71 6.39 14.97
C LEU A 118 13.24 4.94 15.21
N ALA A 119 12.49 4.64 16.25
CA ALA A 119 11.84 3.34 16.41
C ALA A 119 10.35 3.57 16.71
N HIS A 120 9.53 3.21 15.73
CA HIS A 120 8.12 2.83 15.81
C HIS A 120 7.73 2.37 17.23
N ASN A 121 7.34 3.26 18.16
CA ASN A 121 6.92 2.82 19.50
C ASN A 121 5.54 2.15 19.35
N PRO A 122 5.46 0.83 19.58
CA PRO A 122 4.29 0.02 19.29
C PRO A 122 3.18 0.13 20.35
N ASP A 123 3.34 0.95 21.40
CA ASP A 123 2.33 1.19 22.46
C ASP A 123 1.26 2.22 22.05
N ARG A 124 0.88 2.17 20.77
CA ARG A 124 -0.37 2.58 20.11
C ARG A 124 -1.27 3.50 20.95
N VAL A 125 -1.38 4.76 20.51
CA VAL A 125 -2.56 5.58 20.84
C VAL A 125 -3.77 4.89 20.21
N THR A 126 -4.49 4.15 21.04
CA THR A 126 -5.77 3.55 20.70
C THR A 126 -6.88 4.44 21.21
N MET A 127 -7.98 4.52 20.46
CA MET A 127 -9.21 5.14 20.92
C MET A 127 -10.39 4.30 20.48
N SER A 128 -11.52 4.43 21.17
CA SER A 128 -12.74 3.80 20.71
C SER A 128 -13.09 4.33 19.31
N LEU A 129 -13.61 3.45 18.47
CA LEU A 129 -14.09 3.80 17.14
C LEU A 129 -15.17 4.90 17.22
N GLU A 130 -15.97 4.90 18.29
CA GLU A 130 -16.95 5.94 18.59
C GLU A 130 -16.30 7.31 18.79
N ALA A 131 -15.29 7.40 19.68
CA ALA A 131 -14.58 8.65 19.94
C ALA A 131 -13.86 9.15 18.69
N TYR A 132 -13.23 8.24 17.94
CA TYR A 132 -12.61 8.57 16.67
C TYR A 132 -13.62 9.14 15.67
N SER A 133 -14.74 8.45 15.49
CA SER A 133 -15.79 8.86 14.55
C SER A 133 -16.37 10.23 14.93
N ALA A 134 -16.56 10.48 16.23
CA ALA A 134 -16.99 11.77 16.74
C ALA A 134 -15.96 12.88 16.45
N MET A 135 -14.66 12.61 16.64
CA MET A 135 -13.59 13.57 16.33
C MET A 135 -13.49 13.86 14.83
N VAL A 136 -13.50 12.82 13.99
CA VAL A 136 -13.45 12.95 12.53
C VAL A 136 -14.65 13.76 12.03
N THR A 137 -15.85 13.45 12.52
CA THR A 137 -17.06 14.21 12.20
C THR A 137 -16.99 15.65 12.70
N GLY A 138 -16.53 15.86 13.94
CA GLY A 138 -16.37 17.18 14.55
C GLY A 138 -15.33 18.06 13.84
N ALA A 139 -14.31 17.45 13.26
CA ALA A 139 -13.33 18.11 12.39
C ALA A 139 -13.90 18.49 11.01
N GLY A 140 -15.17 18.19 10.74
CA GLY A 140 -15.85 18.49 9.48
C GLY A 140 -15.49 17.52 8.36
N TYR A 141 -14.85 16.39 8.67
CA TYR A 141 -14.65 15.33 7.68
C TYR A 141 -16.00 14.87 7.15
N ARG A 142 -16.07 14.75 5.83
CA ARG A 142 -17.20 14.14 5.14
C ARG A 142 -16.67 12.91 4.45
N ALA A 143 -17.29 11.76 4.71
CA ALA A 143 -16.95 10.54 4.01
C ALA A 143 -17.00 10.80 2.49
N PRO A 144 -16.00 10.33 1.72
CA PRO A 144 -16.05 10.47 0.28
C PRO A 144 -17.31 9.79 -0.23
N VAL A 145 -18.08 10.51 -1.03
CA VAL A 145 -19.17 9.92 -1.79
C VAL A 145 -18.53 9.25 -2.98
N ALA A 146 -18.76 7.94 -3.12
CA ALA A 146 -18.37 7.20 -4.30
C ALA A 146 -19.00 7.88 -5.52
N LEU A 147 -18.18 8.45 -6.38
CA LEU A 147 -18.66 8.88 -7.68
C LEU A 147 -18.60 7.64 -8.56
N HIS A 148 -19.76 7.16 -9.02
CA HIS A 148 -19.82 6.14 -10.07
C HIS A 148 -19.43 6.79 -11.39
N LEU A 149 -18.12 6.94 -11.56
CA LEU A 149 -17.50 7.46 -12.75
C LEU A 149 -16.94 6.29 -13.54
N ASP A 150 -16.94 6.43 -14.86
CA ASP A 150 -16.11 5.58 -15.70
C ASP A 150 -14.63 5.70 -15.22
N PRO A 151 -13.84 4.61 -15.23
CA PRO A 151 -12.41 4.67 -14.89
C PRO A 151 -11.64 5.82 -15.59
N TRP A 152 -11.99 6.14 -16.82
CA TRP A 152 -11.41 7.25 -17.58
C TRP A 152 -11.84 8.63 -17.08
N GLU A 153 -13.06 8.77 -16.59
CA GLU A 153 -13.54 10.00 -15.95
C GLU A 153 -12.87 10.21 -14.59
N SER A 154 -12.67 9.13 -13.83
CA SER A 154 -11.91 9.15 -12.57
C SER A 154 -10.46 9.62 -12.78
N LEU A 155 -9.81 9.12 -13.84
CA LEU A 155 -8.46 9.56 -14.23
C LEU A 155 -8.44 11.06 -14.63
N LYS A 156 -9.46 11.56 -15.34
CA LYS A 156 -9.56 12.98 -15.69
C LYS A 156 -9.72 13.89 -14.47
N LEU A 157 -10.39 13.45 -13.40
CA LEU A 157 -10.48 14.25 -12.18
C LEU A 157 -9.13 14.41 -11.47
N LEU A 158 -8.26 13.40 -11.56
CA LEU A 158 -6.88 13.49 -11.09
C LEU A 158 -6.03 14.48 -11.93
N GLU A 159 -6.51 14.89 -13.11
CA GLU A 159 -5.85 15.90 -13.96
C GLU A 159 -5.99 17.30 -13.39
N GLY A 160 -7.14 17.61 -12.78
CA GLY A 160 -7.38 18.88 -12.10
C GLY A 160 -6.67 19.01 -10.75
N ALA A 161 -6.40 17.88 -10.07
CA ALA A 161 -5.82 17.86 -8.72
C ALA A 161 -4.29 18.10 -8.67
N GLY A 162 -3.65 18.41 -9.81
CA GLY A 162 -2.20 18.63 -9.88
C GLY A 162 -1.34 17.35 -9.79
N VAL A 163 -1.93 16.21 -9.42
CA VAL A 163 -1.30 14.88 -9.38
C VAL A 163 -0.80 14.48 -10.77
N LEU A 164 -1.63 14.65 -11.81
CA LEU A 164 -1.22 14.39 -13.18
C LEU A 164 -0.39 15.52 -13.79
N ARG A 165 -0.23 16.69 -13.16
CA ARG A 165 0.70 17.73 -13.65
C ARG A 165 2.15 17.29 -13.51
N LYS A 166 2.48 16.60 -12.41
CA LYS A 166 3.78 15.93 -12.21
C LYS A 166 4.00 14.77 -13.18
N LEU A 167 2.94 14.00 -13.49
CA LEU A 167 3.00 12.91 -14.47
C LEU A 167 3.03 13.41 -15.93
N ARG A 168 2.38 14.55 -16.23
CA ARG A 168 2.33 15.18 -17.57
C ARG A 168 3.56 16.02 -17.89
N SER A 169 4.21 16.66 -16.92
CA SER A 169 5.49 17.35 -17.16
C SER A 169 6.63 16.40 -17.50
N ARG A 170 6.37 15.08 -17.45
CA ARG A 170 7.28 13.99 -17.77
C ARG A 170 6.83 13.18 -18.99
N ARG A 171 5.78 13.64 -19.70
CA ARG A 171 5.33 13.06 -20.97
C ARG A 171 6.27 13.49 -22.09
N GLU A 172 7.27 12.68 -22.37
CA GLU A 172 7.49 12.25 -23.75
C GLU A 172 6.78 10.89 -23.91
N GLU A 173 5.81 10.85 -24.82
CA GLU A 173 5.08 9.74 -25.44
C GLU A 173 5.18 8.30 -24.83
N THR A 174 4.12 7.97 -24.09
CA THR A 174 3.20 6.83 -24.28
C THR A 174 3.68 5.36 -24.11
N TRP A 175 3.40 4.82 -22.92
CA TRP A 175 3.28 3.38 -22.65
C TRP A 175 1.83 2.87 -22.72
N LEU A 176 0.85 3.72 -22.39
CA LEU A 176 -0.58 3.39 -22.44
C LEU A 176 -1.12 3.19 -23.86
N GLU A 177 -0.50 3.82 -24.86
CA GLU A 177 -0.84 3.58 -26.27
C GLU A 177 -0.27 2.26 -26.81
N LYS A 178 0.71 1.65 -26.13
CA LYS A 178 1.30 0.36 -26.50
C LYS A 178 0.50 -0.86 -25.98
N LEU A 179 -0.63 -0.62 -25.32
CA LEU A 179 -1.53 -1.67 -24.81
C LEU A 179 -2.78 -1.89 -25.68
N GLN A 180 -2.89 -1.20 -26.82
CA GLN A 180 -3.83 -1.53 -27.90
C GLN A 180 -3.23 -2.57 -28.84
#